data_AF-A0A959KQF8-F1
#
_entry.id   AF-A0A959KQF8-F1
#
_cell.length_a   1.000
_cell.length_b   1.000
_cell.length_c   1.000
_cell.angle_alpha   90.00
_cell.angle_beta   90.00
_cell.angle_gamma   90.00
#
_symmetry.space_group_name_H-M   'P 1'
#
loop_
_entity.id
_entity.type
_entity.pdbx_description
1 polymer ?
#
loop_
_entity_poly.entity_id
_entity_poly.type
_entity_poly.pdbx_seq_one_letter_code
_entity_poly.pdbx_strand_id
1 'polypeptide(L)'
;IVAAHGDAPRWFPSLGHDPEKRAGAIERAVRAGLMTQQHASGLLPAPITASGAFIAGLLTGQPVEMPKDPEFKRRISGLLDQLKGGKAA
;
A
#
# COMPACT_ATOMS: atom_id res chain seq x y z
N ILE A 1 42.81 8.79 -3.95
CA ILE A 1 41.78 7.78 -3.61
C ILE A 1 41.30 8.11 -2.21
N VAL A 2 40.09 8.65 -2.08
CA VAL A 2 39.54 9.08 -0.79
C VAL A 2 39.06 7.82 -0.05
N ALA A 3 39.57 7.59 1.16
CA ALA A 3 39.15 6.48 2.00
C ALA A 3 37.69 6.67 2.40
N ALA A 4 36.82 5.75 2.01
CA ALA A 4 35.45 5.68 2.52
C ALA A 4 35.51 5.34 4.01
N HIS A 5 35.02 6.24 4.86
CA HIS A 5 34.85 5.97 6.29
C HIS A 5 33.99 4.72 6.46
N GLY A 6 34.57 3.67 7.05
CA GLY A 6 33.94 2.38 7.25
C GLY A 6 32.98 2.41 8.43
N ASP A 7 31.79 2.97 8.23
CA ASP A 7 30.70 2.77 9.18
C ASP A 7 30.33 1.27 9.19
N ALA A 8 30.24 0.69 10.39
CA ALA A 8 29.81 -0.68 10.54
C ALA A 8 28.41 -0.87 9.92
N PRO A 9 28.18 -1.95 9.16
CA PRO A 9 26.89 -2.17 8.51
C PRO A 9 25.78 -2.22 9.53
N ARG A 10 24.76 -1.37 9.33
CA ARG A 10 23.56 -1.39 10.16
C ARG A 10 22.62 -2.46 9.63
N TRP A 11 22.41 -3.50 10.42
CA TRP A 11 21.50 -4.59 10.10
C TRP A 11 20.07 -4.22 10.50
N PHE A 12 19.13 -4.46 9.59
CA PHE A 12 17.71 -4.29 9.87
C PHE A 12 16.97 -5.58 9.50
N PRO A 13 16.11 -6.12 10.38
CA PRO A 13 15.24 -7.22 10.01
C PRO A 13 14.24 -6.74 8.95
N SER A 14 14.08 -7.51 7.87
CA SER A 14 13.01 -7.28 6.92
C SER A 14 11.69 -7.85 7.45
N LEU A 15 10.57 -7.29 7.02
CA LEU A 15 9.24 -7.78 7.42
C LEU A 15 8.82 -9.07 6.70
N GLY A 16 9.68 -9.64 5.85
CA GLY A 16 9.34 -10.78 5.01
C GLY A 16 8.37 -10.44 3.86
N HIS A 17 8.16 -11.40 2.96
CA HIS A 17 7.33 -11.23 1.76
C HIS A 17 5.84 -11.53 2.00
N ASP A 18 5.55 -12.58 2.78
CA ASP A 18 4.20 -13.08 3.02
C ASP A 18 3.43 -12.15 3.99
N PRO A 19 2.34 -11.50 3.54
CA PRO A 19 1.61 -10.52 4.34
C PRO A 19 0.87 -11.14 5.54
N GLU A 20 0.36 -12.37 5.42
CA GLU A 20 -0.39 -13.05 6.48
C GLU A 20 0.56 -13.50 7.59
N LYS A 21 1.68 -14.12 7.21
CA LYS A 21 2.72 -14.52 8.18
C LYS A 21 3.32 -13.32 8.89
N ARG A 22 3.50 -12.21 8.17
CA ARG A 22 3.93 -10.92 8.73
C ARG A 22 2.94 -10.41 9.77
N ALA A 23 1.65 -10.35 9.44
CA ALA A 23 0.62 -9.91 10.38
C ALA A 23 0.61 -10.76 11.67
N GLY A 24 0.64 -12.09 11.54
CA GLY A 24 0.69 -12.99 12.69
C GLY A 24 1.96 -12.84 13.55
N ALA A 25 3.11 -12.53 12.95
CA ALA A 25 4.35 -12.26 13.69
C ALA A 25 4.27 -10.93 14.47
N ILE A 26 3.75 -9.89 13.85
CA ILE A 26 3.53 -8.57 14.47
C ILE A 26 2.55 -8.69 15.64
N GLU A 27 1.43 -9.39 15.46
CA GLU A 27 0.44 -9.62 16.54
C GLU A 27 1.05 -10.32 17.75
N ARG A 28 1.89 -11.34 17.54
CA ARG A 28 2.62 -12.01 18.63
C ARG A 28 3.57 -11.07 19.34
N ALA A 29 4.30 -10.23 18.62
CA ALA A 29 5.23 -9.27 19.21
C ALA A 29 4.50 -8.21 20.06
N VAL A 30 3.35 -7.73 19.59
CA VAL A 30 2.51 -6.82 20.37
C VAL A 30 2.00 -7.50 21.64
N ARG A 31 1.46 -8.73 21.53
CA ARG A 31 0.95 -9.49 22.69
C ARG A 31 2.04 -9.78 23.72
N ALA A 32 3.27 -9.98 23.28
CA ALA A 32 4.43 -10.18 24.14
C ALA A 32 5.02 -8.88 24.72
N GLY A 33 4.48 -7.70 24.37
CA GLY A 33 4.97 -6.41 24.84
C GLY A 33 6.29 -5.96 24.19
N LEU A 34 6.72 -6.59 23.10
CA LEU A 34 7.96 -6.26 22.38
C LEU A 34 7.80 -5.04 21.46
N MET A 35 6.56 -4.66 21.13
CA MET A 35 6.25 -3.45 20.36
C MET A 35 4.86 -2.90 20.69
N THR A 36 4.65 -1.60 20.44
CA THR A 36 3.35 -0.94 20.64
C THR A 36 2.42 -1.17 19.46
N GLN A 37 1.10 -1.06 19.71
CA GLN A 37 0.10 -1.10 18.63
C GLN A 37 0.29 0.02 17.60
N GLN A 38 0.69 1.22 18.05
CA GLN A 38 0.97 2.35 17.16
C GLN A 38 2.17 2.08 16.23
N HIS A 39 3.19 1.37 16.70
CA HIS A 39 4.30 0.96 15.85
C HIS A 39 3.85 -0.15 14.87
N ALA A 40 3.07 -1.11 15.35
CA ALA A 40 2.56 -2.22 14.54
C ALA A 40 1.71 -1.76 13.34
N SER A 41 0.88 -0.72 13.50
CA SER A 41 -0.01 -0.24 12.43
C SER A 41 0.73 0.24 11.18
N GLY A 42 1.96 0.74 11.32
CA GLY A 42 2.81 1.13 10.18
C GLY A 42 3.49 -0.04 9.46
N LEU A 43 3.48 -1.25 10.03
CA LEU A 43 4.15 -2.44 9.49
C LEU A 43 3.18 -3.41 8.82
N LEU A 44 1.87 -3.24 9.05
CA LEU A 44 0.83 -4.04 8.44
C LEU A 44 0.54 -3.55 7.02
N PRO A 45 0.12 -4.45 6.10
CA PRO A 45 -0.37 -4.03 4.79
C PRO A 45 -1.47 -2.97 4.95
N ALA A 46 -1.42 -1.92 4.14
CA ALA A 46 -2.49 -0.95 4.11
C ALA A 46 -3.81 -1.65 3.74
N PRO A 47 -4.93 -1.29 4.39
CA PRO A 47 -6.22 -1.87 4.06
C PRO A 47 -6.58 -1.58 2.60
N ILE A 48 -7.12 -2.58 1.90
CA ILE A 48 -7.67 -2.37 0.56
C ILE A 48 -8.96 -1.57 0.71
N THR A 49 -8.94 -0.31 0.30
CA THR A 49 -10.11 0.56 0.31
C THR A 49 -10.98 0.29 -0.91
N ALA A 50 -12.27 0.63 -0.86
CA ALA A 50 -13.17 0.52 -2.01
C ALA A 50 -12.64 1.30 -3.23
N SER A 51 -12.09 2.50 -2.99
CA SER A 51 -11.45 3.31 -4.03
C SER A 51 -10.20 2.65 -4.60
N GLY A 52 -9.34 2.06 -3.75
CA GLY A 52 -8.16 1.33 -4.19
C GLY A 52 -8.50 0.09 -5.00
N ALA A 53 -9.51 -0.67 -4.59
CA ALA A 53 -10.02 -1.83 -5.32
C ALA A 53 -10.57 -1.43 -6.70
N PHE A 54 -11.31 -0.32 -6.78
CA PHE A 54 -11.82 0.18 -8.06
C PHE A 54 -10.70 0.57 -9.02
N ILE A 55 -9.69 1.30 -8.54
CA ILE A 55 -8.51 1.68 -9.35
C ILE A 55 -7.76 0.43 -9.82
N ALA A 56 -7.55 -0.55 -8.95
CA ALA A 56 -6.94 -1.81 -9.33
C ALA A 56 -7.77 -2.56 -10.39
N GLY A 57 -9.10 -2.53 -10.28
CA GLY A 57 -10.02 -3.06 -11.28
C GLY A 57 -9.83 -2.43 -12.66
N LEU A 58 -9.66 -1.10 -12.73
CA LEU A 58 -9.37 -0.40 -13.99
C LEU A 58 -8.07 -0.87 -14.65
N LEU A 59 -7.01 -1.12 -13.85
CA LEU A 59 -5.70 -1.57 -14.37
C LEU A 59 -5.71 -3.04 -14.81
N THR A 60 -6.53 -3.86 -14.15
CA THR A 60 -6.58 -5.32 -14.36
C THR A 60 -7.71 -5.75 -15.29
N GLY A 61 -8.61 -4.84 -15.66
CA GLY A 61 -9.82 -5.15 -16.41
C GLY A 61 -10.89 -5.87 -15.59
N GLN A 62 -10.72 -5.98 -14.28
CA GLN A 62 -11.70 -6.61 -13.39
C GLN A 62 -12.82 -5.64 -13.04
N PRO A 63 -14.10 -5.99 -13.26
CA PRO A 63 -15.21 -5.11 -12.93
C PRO A 63 -15.39 -5.04 -11.41
N VAL A 64 -15.24 -3.84 -10.85
CA VAL A 64 -15.47 -3.52 -9.43
C VAL A 64 -16.55 -2.44 -9.35
N GLU A 65 -17.42 -2.51 -8.34
CA GLU A 65 -18.47 -1.50 -8.12
C GLU A 65 -17.84 -0.13 -7.84
N MET A 66 -18.37 0.91 -8.50
CA MET A 66 -17.90 2.27 -8.29
C MET A 66 -18.27 2.77 -6.89
N PRO A 67 -17.29 3.25 -6.10
CA PRO A 67 -17.56 3.87 -4.81
C PRO A 67 -18.58 5.00 -4.90
N LYS A 68 -19.43 5.12 -3.86
CA LYS A 68 -20.51 6.12 -3.78
C LYS A 68 -20.01 7.54 -3.48
N ASP A 69 -18.71 7.71 -3.24
CA ASP A 69 -18.11 9.02 -2.99
C ASP A 69 -18.26 9.93 -4.24
N PRO A 70 -19.00 11.05 -4.14
CA PRO A 70 -19.24 11.95 -5.27
C PRO A 70 -17.96 12.55 -5.85
N GLU A 71 -16.96 12.87 -5.03
CA GLU A 71 -15.71 13.46 -5.51
C GLU A 71 -14.90 12.43 -6.30
N PHE A 72 -14.73 11.23 -5.74
CA PHE A 72 -14.09 10.11 -6.42
C PHE A 72 -14.76 9.81 -7.76
N LYS A 73 -16.10 9.67 -7.77
CA LYS A 73 -16.87 9.41 -8.99
C LYS A 73 -16.61 10.48 -10.05
N ARG A 74 -16.65 11.76 -9.69
CA ARG A 74 -16.37 12.87 -10.62
C ARG A 74 -14.97 12.76 -11.22
N ARG A 75 -13.95 12.45 -10.41
CA ARG A 75 -12.55 12.32 -10.87
C ARG A 75 -12.36 11.13 -11.81
N ILE A 76 -12.93 9.98 -11.46
CA ILE A 76 -12.87 8.77 -12.29
C ILE A 76 -13.60 8.98 -13.62
N SER A 77 -14.79 9.58 -13.62
CA SER A 77 -15.51 9.89 -14.86
C SER A 77 -14.66 10.77 -15.79
N GLY A 78 -14.05 11.83 -15.26
CA GLY A 78 -13.16 12.70 -16.04
C GLY A 78 -11.97 11.95 -16.64
N LEU A 79 -11.35 11.05 -15.88
CA LEU A 79 -10.25 10.21 -16.37
C LEU A 79 -10.70 9.27 -17.50
N LEU A 80 -11.85 8.61 -17.33
CA LEU A 80 -12.39 7.71 -18.35
C LEU A 80 -12.73 8.44 -19.65
N ASP A 81 -13.23 9.67 -19.55
CA ASP A 81 -13.50 10.52 -20.72
C ASP A 81 -12.21 10.93 -21.43
N GLN A 82 -11.13 11.24 -20.69
CA GLN A 82 -9.81 11.52 -21.26
C GLN A 82 -9.24 10.31 -22.00
N LEU A 83 -9.35 9.12 -21.41
CA LEU A 83 -8.89 7.87 -22.03
C LEU A 83 -9.66 7.53 -23.32
N LYS A 84 -10.98 7.79 -23.35
CA LYS A 84 -11.81 7.62 -24.55
C LYS A 84 -11.55 8.69 -25.61
N GLY A 85 -11.21 9.91 -25.18
CA GLY A 85 -11.00 11.06 -26.04
C GLY A 85 -9.62 11.16 -26.70
N GLY A 86 -8.68 10.25 -26.41
CA GLY A 86 -7.38 10.18 -27.06
C GLY A 86 -6.45 11.39 -26.84
N LYS A 87 -6.74 12.25 -25.85
CA LYS A 87 -5.83 13.32 -25.44
C LYS A 87 -4.97 12.85 -24.27
N ALA A 88 -3.87 12.18 -24.59
CA ALA A 88 -2.69 12.26 -23.75
C ALA A 88 -2.19 13.70 -23.83
N ALA A 89 -2.18 14.39 -22.69
CA ALA A 89 -1.44 15.64 -22.54
C ALA A 89 0.06 15.37 -22.55
#